data_AF-D4XGL8-F1
#
_entry.id   AF-D4XGL8-F1
#
_cell.length_a   1.000
_cell.length_b   1.000
_cell.length_c   1.000
_cell.angle_alpha   90.00
_cell.angle_beta   90.00
_cell.angle_gamma   90.00
#
_symmetry.space_group_name_H-M   'P 1'
#
loop_
_entity.id
_entity.type
_entity.pdbx_description
1 polymer ?
#
loop_
_entity_poly.entity_id
_entity_poly.type
_entity_poly.pdbx_seq_one_letter_code
_entity_poly.pdbx_strand_id
1 'polypeptide(L)'
;MRSQEGDLRVNAHVRLAGDNAALAMIAKSNFELGRGASLELSGKDATYETREGRYTVINDISQWESMNQDLAGRYALGKSLEGGGPMATIGNDQAAFTGEFEGLGHTLSKFDVRGNNHAGLFAQSSGNIRNLNLSDISVTTAKGAQSPIKAAGALVGTHSGTITNVHATGSQLTDLGAGHGAVGGLVGRSNEGQIERSSVTASTLKAKGGRVGGLIGDNNGGFISESRAEVAVHVSDNVHAGGFAGYNGAGGTLYNVQSRGALTHSGDSGNGHFGGLVGANDAIIAQSSAFGNVHVQSGAAFSVGGLAGYNGGTIDNVTASGHVSGGHNSAIGGLVGYNNGKLMQAEAKGNVSGRDWGDVGALVGVNRGTIHQAVARGSARGEFKSRVGGLAGRNLVTGEIMGGSAYGEVSGGLFATLGGLAGENAGLIHQSHARNSVNHPWWLWLLQTRGPVAGHNSGTIW
;
A
#
# COMPACT_ATOMS: atom_id res chain seq x y z
N MET A 1 -6.83 36.63 -6.97
CA MET A 1 -6.72 36.24 -8.39
C MET A 1 -8.05 35.66 -8.85
N ARG A 2 -8.49 35.96 -10.07
CA ARG A 2 -9.74 35.42 -10.64
C ARG A 2 -9.46 34.81 -12.00
N SER A 3 -9.98 33.62 -12.26
CA SER A 3 -10.03 33.03 -13.60
C SER A 3 -11.47 33.00 -14.10
N GLN A 4 -11.72 33.56 -15.28
CA GLN A 4 -13.04 33.51 -15.93
C GLN A 4 -13.22 32.25 -16.79
N GLU A 5 -12.12 31.57 -17.15
CA GLU A 5 -12.10 30.34 -17.94
C GLU A 5 -11.03 29.38 -17.38
N GLY A 6 -11.43 28.15 -17.05
CA GLY A 6 -10.50 27.09 -16.63
C GLY A 6 -9.97 27.18 -15.19
N ASP A 7 -8.86 26.48 -14.97
CA ASP A 7 -8.19 26.33 -13.68
C ASP A 7 -7.32 27.54 -13.34
N LEU A 8 -7.12 27.76 -12.05
CA LEU A 8 -6.17 28.72 -11.53
C LEU A 8 -4.98 27.97 -10.96
N ARG A 9 -3.84 28.05 -11.63
CA ARG A 9 -2.61 27.37 -11.24
C ARG A 9 -1.57 28.34 -10.71
N VAL A 10 -1.05 28.07 -9.51
CA VAL A 10 0.06 28.81 -8.90
C VAL A 10 1.30 27.92 -8.89
N ASN A 11 2.34 28.32 -9.61
CA ASN A 11 3.61 27.57 -9.72
C ASN A 11 4.78 28.27 -9.00
N ALA A 12 4.48 29.16 -8.04
CA ALA A 12 5.49 29.95 -7.33
C ALA A 12 5.16 30.04 -5.84
N HIS A 13 6.16 30.46 -5.05
CA HIS A 13 5.93 30.93 -3.69
C HIS A 13 5.39 32.34 -3.72
N VAL A 14 4.18 32.55 -3.19
CA VAL A 14 3.57 33.87 -3.02
C VAL A 14 3.45 34.14 -1.53
N ARG A 15 3.94 35.29 -1.07
CA ARG A 15 3.93 35.66 0.34
C ARG A 15 3.18 36.96 0.57
N LEU A 16 2.17 36.92 1.43
CA LEU A 16 1.36 38.04 1.90
C LEU A 16 1.41 38.07 3.44
N ALA A 17 2.41 38.75 3.98
CA ALA A 17 2.73 38.71 5.42
C ALA A 17 2.24 39.94 6.22
N GLY A 18 1.63 40.93 5.57
CA GLY A 18 1.11 42.11 6.25
C GLY A 18 -0.17 41.84 7.03
N ASP A 19 -0.41 42.59 8.10
CA ASP A 19 -1.65 42.52 8.85
C ASP A 19 -2.85 42.81 7.94
N ASN A 20 -3.94 42.07 8.13
CA ASN A 20 -5.15 42.10 7.31
C ASN A 20 -4.92 41.77 5.82
N ALA A 21 -3.81 41.08 5.49
CA ALA A 21 -3.59 40.60 4.13
C ALA A 21 -4.76 39.73 3.67
N ALA A 22 -5.33 40.05 2.51
CA ALA A 22 -6.47 39.35 1.97
C ALA A 22 -6.12 38.70 0.62
N LEU A 23 -6.43 37.42 0.49
CA LEU A 23 -6.27 36.67 -0.75
C LEU A 23 -7.58 35.97 -1.14
N ALA A 24 -8.16 36.41 -2.25
CA ALA A 24 -9.27 35.73 -2.88
C ALA A 24 -8.78 34.93 -4.10
N MET A 25 -9.00 33.61 -4.12
CA MET A 25 -8.67 32.70 -5.22
C MET A 25 -9.97 32.17 -5.84
N ILE A 26 -10.47 32.88 -6.85
CA ILE A 26 -11.76 32.56 -7.47
C ILE A 26 -11.50 31.90 -8.82
N ALA A 27 -11.46 30.57 -8.84
CA ALA A 27 -11.39 29.77 -10.07
C ALA A 27 -12.80 29.37 -10.54
N LYS A 28 -12.97 29.19 -11.85
CA LYS A 28 -14.21 28.65 -12.43
C LYS A 28 -14.27 27.13 -12.31
N SER A 29 -13.12 26.48 -12.50
CA SER A 29 -12.94 25.03 -12.38
C SER A 29 -12.20 24.71 -11.09
N ASN A 30 -10.88 24.52 -11.12
CA ASN A 30 -10.08 24.15 -9.94
C ASN A 30 -9.02 25.19 -9.57
N PHE A 31 -8.58 25.13 -8.31
CA PHE A 31 -7.34 25.75 -7.85
C PHE A 31 -6.26 24.68 -7.71
N GLU A 32 -5.13 24.88 -8.40
CA GLU A 32 -3.99 23.97 -8.37
C GLU A 32 -2.72 24.65 -7.86
N LEU A 33 -2.04 23.99 -6.94
CA LEU A 33 -0.68 24.33 -6.58
C LEU A 33 0.29 23.45 -7.38
N GLY A 34 1.18 24.12 -8.11
CA GLY A 34 2.32 23.48 -8.74
C GLY A 34 3.23 22.83 -7.69
N ARG A 35 4.05 21.86 -8.13
CA ARG A 35 4.98 21.17 -7.25
C ARG A 35 5.89 22.17 -6.53
N GLY A 36 5.87 22.13 -5.21
CA GLY A 36 6.67 23.01 -4.36
C GLY A 36 6.17 24.45 -4.28
N ALA A 37 5.07 24.82 -4.94
CA ALA A 37 4.46 26.14 -4.79
C ALA A 37 3.78 26.28 -3.42
N SER A 38 3.69 27.51 -2.92
CA SER A 38 2.95 27.81 -1.69
C SER A 38 2.35 29.21 -1.69
N LEU A 39 1.28 29.39 -0.92
CA LEU A 39 0.63 30.68 -0.69
C LEU A 39 0.70 31.01 0.81
N GLU A 40 1.60 31.90 1.20
CA GLU A 40 1.78 32.31 2.60
C GLU A 40 0.88 33.50 2.97
N LEU A 41 0.11 33.34 4.05
CA LEU A 41 -0.83 34.28 4.66
C LEU A 41 -0.51 34.44 6.16
N SER A 42 0.71 34.87 6.48
CA SER A 42 1.22 34.86 7.86
C SER A 42 0.85 36.09 8.71
N GLY A 43 0.22 37.10 8.09
CA GLY A 43 -0.15 38.33 8.78
C GLY A 43 -1.28 38.13 9.79
N LYS A 44 -1.36 39.00 10.80
CA LYS A 44 -2.49 38.98 11.74
C LYS A 44 -3.79 39.25 10.98
N ASP A 45 -4.86 38.55 11.33
CA ASP A 45 -6.19 38.71 10.73
C ASP A 45 -6.20 38.55 9.18
N ALA A 46 -5.24 37.79 8.65
CA ALA A 46 -5.21 37.47 7.22
C ALA A 46 -6.46 36.68 6.82
N THR A 47 -6.93 36.93 5.59
CA THR A 47 -8.14 36.29 5.06
C THR A 47 -7.84 35.53 3.78
N TYR A 48 -8.42 34.33 3.68
CA TYR A 48 -8.41 33.52 2.48
C TYR A 48 -9.84 33.25 2.04
N GLU A 49 -10.14 33.41 0.75
CA GLU A 49 -11.49 33.19 0.21
C GLU A 49 -11.42 32.48 -1.14
N THR A 50 -12.27 31.48 -1.31
CA THR A 50 -12.54 30.85 -2.61
C THR A 50 -13.97 31.15 -3.03
N ARG A 51 -14.39 30.62 -4.17
CA ARG A 51 -15.79 30.69 -4.61
C ARG A 51 -16.75 30.03 -3.61
N GLU A 52 -16.27 29.06 -2.84
CA GLU A 52 -17.07 28.25 -1.92
C GLU A 52 -17.22 28.93 -0.55
N GLY A 53 -16.42 29.96 -0.27
CA GLY A 53 -16.54 30.78 0.92
C GLY A 53 -15.19 31.20 1.50
N ARG A 54 -15.28 31.89 2.63
CA ARG A 54 -14.12 32.34 3.41
C ARG A 54 -13.58 31.20 4.26
N TYR A 55 -12.25 31.15 4.37
CA TYR A 55 -11.52 30.25 5.24
C TYR A 55 -10.95 31.01 6.44
N THR A 56 -10.97 30.36 7.60
CA THR A 56 -10.22 30.77 8.77
C THR A 56 -8.75 30.43 8.56
N VAL A 57 -7.87 31.43 8.64
CA VAL A 57 -6.42 31.24 8.45
C VAL A 57 -5.78 30.77 9.75
N ILE A 58 -5.03 29.67 9.67
CA ILE A 58 -4.32 29.03 10.78
C ILE A 58 -2.83 29.37 10.67
N ASN A 59 -2.31 30.09 11.66
CA ASN A 59 -0.93 30.56 11.75
C ASN A 59 -0.22 30.12 13.04
N ASP A 60 -0.91 29.45 13.96
CA ASP A 60 -0.31 28.86 15.16
C ASP A 60 -1.09 27.63 15.66
N ILE A 61 -0.52 26.97 16.68
CA ILE A 61 -1.09 25.74 17.24
C ILE A 61 -2.39 25.97 17.99
N SER A 62 -2.56 27.12 18.66
CA SER A 62 -3.82 27.41 19.35
C SER A 62 -4.98 27.54 18.36
N GLN A 63 -4.72 28.13 17.20
CA GLN A 63 -5.68 28.23 16.11
C GLN A 63 -5.97 26.86 15.50
N TRP A 64 -4.96 26.02 15.29
CA TRP A 64 -5.15 24.62 14.87
C TRP A 64 -6.08 23.88 15.84
N GLU A 65 -5.77 23.92 17.14
CA GLU A 65 -6.56 23.22 18.16
C GLU A 65 -8.00 23.74 18.27
N SER A 66 -8.21 25.03 18.00
CA SER A 66 -9.54 25.65 17.97
C SER A 66 -10.48 25.08 16.91
N MET A 67 -9.95 24.39 15.87
CA MET A 67 -10.77 23.70 14.88
C MET A 67 -11.69 22.65 15.50
N ASN A 68 -11.36 22.13 16.69
CA ASN A 68 -12.25 21.23 17.43
C ASN A 68 -13.56 21.88 17.91
N GLN A 69 -13.66 23.21 17.87
CA GLN A 69 -14.88 23.94 18.19
C GLN A 69 -15.85 24.04 17.01
N ASP A 70 -15.36 23.87 15.78
CA ASP A 70 -16.16 23.88 14.55
C ASP A 70 -15.60 22.90 13.50
N LEU A 71 -15.92 21.62 13.68
CA LEU A 71 -15.43 20.55 12.78
C LEU A 71 -16.01 20.63 11.35
N ALA A 72 -16.97 21.53 11.09
CA ALA A 72 -17.53 21.78 9.76
C ALA A 72 -16.92 23.01 9.07
N GLY A 73 -16.02 23.72 9.77
CA GLY A 73 -15.40 24.95 9.29
C GLY A 73 -14.49 24.77 8.08
N ARG A 74 -14.16 25.90 7.45
CA ARG A 74 -13.21 26.02 6.34
C ARG A 74 -11.90 26.61 6.88
N TYR A 75 -10.80 25.90 6.74
CA TYR A 75 -9.51 26.25 7.34
C TYR A 75 -8.40 26.26 6.30
N ALA A 76 -7.55 27.28 6.36
CA ALA A 76 -6.39 27.39 5.48
C ALA A 76 -5.11 27.58 6.31
N LEU A 77 -4.09 26.77 6.07
CA LEU A 77 -2.80 26.92 6.72
C LEU A 77 -2.10 28.15 6.14
N GLY A 78 -1.93 29.21 6.93
CA GLY A 78 -1.34 30.47 6.47
C GLY A 78 0.17 30.43 6.37
N LYS A 79 0.82 29.59 7.18
CA LYS A 79 2.27 29.32 7.12
C LYS A 79 2.56 27.92 7.67
N SER A 80 3.74 27.39 7.34
CA SER A 80 4.23 26.16 7.97
C SER A 80 4.28 26.28 9.48
N LEU A 81 3.87 25.22 10.18
CA LEU A 81 3.92 25.12 11.63
C LEU A 81 4.86 24.00 12.02
N GLU A 82 5.79 24.33 12.90
CA GLU A 82 6.74 23.38 13.46
C GLU A 82 6.44 23.18 14.94
N GLY A 83 6.23 21.93 15.30
CA GLY A 83 6.11 21.47 16.67
C GLY A 83 7.45 21.02 17.26
N GLY A 84 7.35 20.58 18.51
CA GLY A 84 8.42 19.87 19.22
C GLY A 84 7.84 19.04 20.36
N GLY A 85 6.59 18.61 20.21
CA GLY A 85 5.83 18.00 21.29
C GLY A 85 4.41 17.58 20.89
N PRO A 86 3.56 17.28 21.88
CA PRO A 86 2.21 16.78 21.65
C PRO A 86 1.36 17.75 20.84
N MET A 87 0.55 17.21 19.92
CA MET A 87 -0.50 17.95 19.22
C MET A 87 -1.83 17.25 19.42
N ALA A 88 -2.86 18.02 19.80
CA ALA A 88 -4.20 17.47 19.86
C ALA A 88 -4.68 17.08 18.45
N THR A 89 -5.28 15.91 18.35
CA THR A 89 -5.95 15.47 17.13
C THR A 89 -7.21 16.33 16.88
N ILE A 90 -7.53 16.56 15.62
CA ILE A 90 -8.79 17.19 15.20
C ILE A 90 -9.88 16.12 15.10
N GLY A 91 -11.01 16.38 15.73
CA GLY A 91 -12.09 15.43 15.91
C GLY A 91 -11.78 14.37 16.97
N ASN A 92 -12.65 13.38 17.09
CA ASN A 92 -12.51 12.26 18.01
C ASN A 92 -13.34 11.06 17.53
N ASP A 93 -13.50 10.04 18.38
CA ASP A 93 -14.26 8.82 18.05
C ASP A 93 -15.76 9.07 17.77
N GLN A 94 -16.33 10.18 18.26
CA GLN A 94 -17.75 10.53 18.14
C GLN A 94 -18.01 11.66 17.13
N ALA A 95 -16.99 12.43 16.78
CA ALA A 95 -17.13 13.59 15.90
C ALA A 95 -15.97 13.65 14.89
N ALA A 96 -16.31 13.48 13.61
CA ALA A 96 -15.36 13.59 12.51
C ALA A 96 -15.22 15.06 12.05
N PHE A 97 -14.05 15.39 11.50
CA PHE A 97 -13.89 16.59 10.70
C PHE A 97 -14.71 16.46 9.40
N THR A 98 -15.63 17.38 9.17
CA THR A 98 -16.54 17.37 8.01
C THR A 98 -16.32 18.56 7.07
N GLY A 99 -15.50 19.54 7.51
CA GLY A 99 -15.23 20.76 6.79
C GLY A 99 -14.17 20.62 5.69
N GLU A 100 -13.47 21.72 5.43
CA GLU A 100 -12.43 21.80 4.42
C GLU A 100 -11.12 22.29 5.03
N PHE A 101 -10.03 21.58 4.74
CA PHE A 101 -8.69 21.94 5.14
C PHE A 101 -7.78 22.12 3.92
N GLU A 102 -7.30 23.34 3.74
CA GLU A 102 -6.42 23.74 2.66
C GLU A 102 -5.02 24.04 3.22
N GLY A 103 -4.04 23.21 2.87
CA GLY A 103 -2.67 23.37 3.34
C GLY A 103 -1.91 24.50 2.63
N LEU A 104 -2.39 24.99 1.48
CA LEU A 104 -1.75 26.04 0.67
C LEU A 104 -0.26 25.77 0.35
N GLY A 105 0.16 24.50 0.35
CA GLY A 105 1.54 24.07 0.12
C GLY A 105 2.45 24.14 1.35
N HIS A 106 1.92 24.45 2.53
CA HIS A 106 2.68 24.53 3.78
C HIS A 106 2.87 23.19 4.46
N THR A 107 3.77 23.18 5.44
CA THR A 107 4.19 21.98 6.16
C THR A 107 3.77 22.04 7.63
N LEU A 108 3.21 20.94 8.13
CA LEU A 108 3.14 20.64 9.56
C LEU A 108 4.30 19.70 9.91
N SER A 109 5.14 20.06 10.88
CA SER A 109 6.33 19.26 11.19
C SER A 109 6.56 18.99 12.67
N LYS A 110 7.16 17.83 13.00
CA LYS A 110 7.65 17.47 14.34
C LYS A 110 6.59 17.47 15.45
N PHE A 111 5.38 16.99 15.12
CA PHE A 111 4.31 16.80 16.08
C PHE A 111 4.22 15.35 16.55
N ASP A 112 4.00 15.18 17.85
CA ASP A 112 3.65 13.90 18.46
C ASP A 112 2.13 13.79 18.59
N VAL A 113 1.53 12.95 17.76
CA VAL A 113 0.09 12.69 17.81
C VAL A 113 -0.17 11.45 18.64
N ARG A 114 -1.08 11.58 19.60
CA ARG A 114 -1.60 10.47 20.41
C ARG A 114 -3.09 10.31 20.18
N GLY A 115 -3.48 9.19 19.59
CA GLY A 115 -4.89 8.82 19.40
C GLY A 115 -5.29 7.60 20.21
N ASN A 116 -6.60 7.43 20.42
CA ASN A 116 -7.16 6.23 21.06
C ASN A 116 -7.53 5.20 19.99
N ASN A 117 -8.80 5.16 19.55
CA ASN A 117 -9.19 4.28 18.45
C ASN A 117 -8.72 4.82 17.10
N HIS A 118 -8.77 6.14 16.92
CA HIS A 118 -8.31 6.78 15.71
C HIS A 118 -7.13 7.70 16.02
N ALA A 119 -6.02 7.51 15.32
CA ALA A 119 -4.81 8.30 15.51
C ALA A 119 -4.33 8.93 14.19
N GLY A 120 -4.08 10.23 14.26
CA GLY A 120 -3.60 11.07 13.17
C GLY A 120 -3.84 12.53 13.53
N LEU A 121 -3.27 13.46 12.75
CA LEU A 121 -3.58 14.89 12.90
C LEU A 121 -5.09 15.15 12.89
N PHE A 122 -5.82 14.35 12.12
CA PHE A 122 -7.27 14.17 12.22
C PHE A 122 -7.57 12.77 12.76
N ALA A 123 -8.43 12.66 13.77
CA ALA A 123 -8.88 11.36 14.24
C ALA A 123 -9.71 10.70 13.12
N GLN A 124 -10.77 11.40 12.70
CA GLN A 124 -11.65 10.98 11.62
C GLN A 124 -11.95 12.16 10.70
N SER A 125 -12.07 11.91 9.39
CA SER A 125 -12.44 12.95 8.42
C SER A 125 -13.39 12.44 7.33
N SER A 126 -14.56 13.06 7.21
CA SER A 126 -15.42 12.96 6.02
C SER A 126 -15.34 14.22 5.14
N GLY A 127 -14.52 15.19 5.53
CA GLY A 127 -14.30 16.45 4.81
C GLY A 127 -13.29 16.37 3.66
N ASN A 128 -12.82 17.52 3.20
CA ASN A 128 -11.79 17.64 2.16
C ASN A 128 -10.47 18.14 2.76
N ILE A 129 -9.37 17.41 2.55
CA ILE A 129 -8.03 17.80 2.99
C ILE A 129 -7.10 17.84 1.77
N ARG A 130 -6.48 18.99 1.49
CA ARG A 130 -5.64 19.15 0.29
C ARG A 130 -4.42 20.04 0.45
N ASN A 131 -3.45 19.85 -0.45
CA ASN A 131 -2.21 20.63 -0.60
C ASN A 131 -1.41 20.81 0.69
N LEU A 132 -1.25 19.72 1.44
CA LEU A 132 -0.62 19.73 2.76
C LEU A 132 0.63 18.87 2.77
N ASN A 133 1.71 19.39 3.35
CA ASN A 133 2.91 18.63 3.62
C ASN A 133 2.99 18.28 5.11
N LEU A 134 3.44 17.06 5.41
CA LEU A 134 3.72 16.57 6.74
C LEU A 134 5.20 16.18 6.81
N SER A 135 5.92 16.61 7.85
CA SER A 135 7.33 16.21 8.07
C SER A 135 7.53 15.71 9.48
N ASP A 136 8.15 14.55 9.65
CA ASP A 136 8.54 14.03 10.97
C ASP A 136 7.37 13.95 11.96
N ILE A 137 6.19 13.56 11.48
CA ILE A 137 5.04 13.30 12.33
C ILE A 137 5.24 11.96 13.02
N SER A 138 5.16 11.98 14.34
CA SER A 138 5.21 10.78 15.17
C SER A 138 3.80 10.43 15.60
N VAL A 139 3.32 9.23 15.25
CA VAL A 139 2.00 8.76 15.68
C VAL A 139 2.18 7.59 16.62
N THR A 140 1.58 7.72 17.79
CA THR A 140 1.45 6.64 18.76
C THR A 140 -0.03 6.45 19.10
N THR A 141 -0.42 5.20 19.30
CA THR A 141 -1.78 4.84 19.72
C THR A 141 -1.76 4.30 21.13
N ALA A 142 -2.84 4.51 21.88
CA ALA A 142 -2.98 3.88 23.20
C ALA A 142 -2.83 2.34 23.13
N LYS A 143 -1.96 1.79 23.98
CA LYS A 143 -1.87 0.34 24.23
C LYS A 143 -3.17 -0.10 24.91
N GLY A 144 -3.88 -1.08 24.34
CA GLY A 144 -5.14 -1.55 24.90
C GLY A 144 -5.70 -2.74 24.13
N ALA A 145 -6.83 -3.29 24.60
CA ALA A 145 -7.46 -4.48 24.04
C ALA A 145 -7.64 -4.42 22.52
N GLN A 146 -7.60 -5.60 21.90
CA GLN A 146 -7.74 -5.83 20.48
C GLN A 146 -9.05 -5.22 19.98
N SER A 147 -8.98 -4.37 18.96
CA SER A 147 -10.17 -3.70 18.43
C SER A 147 -10.05 -3.45 16.93
N PRO A 148 -10.94 -4.05 16.11
CA PRO A 148 -10.87 -3.93 14.66
C PRO A 148 -11.14 -2.51 14.16
N ILE A 149 -11.71 -1.63 14.99
CA ILE A 149 -11.96 -0.23 14.62
C ILE A 149 -10.70 0.63 14.75
N LYS A 150 -9.65 0.17 15.44
CA LYS A 150 -8.42 0.95 15.64
C LYS A 150 -7.73 1.24 14.30
N ALA A 151 -7.54 2.52 14.00
CA ALA A 151 -6.94 3.01 12.76
C ALA A 151 -5.91 4.11 13.04
N ALA A 152 -4.74 4.02 12.40
CA ALA A 152 -3.68 5.02 12.57
C ALA A 152 -3.05 5.44 11.25
N GLY A 153 -2.85 6.74 11.07
CA GLY A 153 -2.11 7.36 9.98
C GLY A 153 -1.50 8.69 10.37
N ALA A 154 -0.43 9.13 9.71
CA ALA A 154 0.18 10.44 10.01
C ALA A 154 -0.82 11.60 9.82
N LEU A 155 -1.61 11.55 8.74
CA LEU A 155 -2.66 12.52 8.50
C LEU A 155 -3.92 12.15 9.28
N VAL A 156 -4.46 10.96 9.04
CA VAL A 156 -5.79 10.60 9.52
C VAL A 156 -5.91 9.15 9.93
N GLY A 157 -6.65 8.91 11.01
CA GLY A 157 -7.03 7.56 11.44
C GLY A 157 -8.00 6.92 10.45
N THR A 158 -9.25 7.41 10.41
CA THR A 158 -10.27 6.95 9.45
C THR A 158 -10.73 8.08 8.56
N HIS A 159 -10.85 7.86 7.24
CA HIS A 159 -11.44 8.83 6.34
C HIS A 159 -12.55 8.25 5.46
N SER A 160 -13.54 9.07 5.14
CA SER A 160 -14.58 8.82 4.14
C SER A 160 -14.75 10.00 3.17
N GLY A 161 -13.99 11.08 3.35
CA GLY A 161 -13.97 12.24 2.48
C GLY A 161 -12.88 12.17 1.42
N THR A 162 -12.34 13.33 1.04
CA THR A 162 -11.33 13.47 -0.02
C THR A 162 -9.99 13.91 0.56
N ILE A 163 -8.91 13.27 0.08
CA ILE A 163 -7.53 13.62 0.41
C ILE A 163 -6.77 13.79 -0.90
N THR A 164 -6.29 15.01 -1.18
CA THR A 164 -5.68 15.32 -2.47
C THR A 164 -4.38 16.07 -2.31
N ASN A 165 -3.31 15.64 -2.98
CA ASN A 165 -2.03 16.35 -2.95
C ASN A 165 -1.50 16.53 -1.51
N VAL A 166 -1.51 15.44 -0.73
CA VAL A 166 -0.95 15.40 0.63
C VAL A 166 0.29 14.53 0.66
N HIS A 167 1.37 15.06 1.25
CA HIS A 167 2.67 14.41 1.24
C HIS A 167 3.26 14.32 2.65
N ALA A 168 3.53 13.10 3.12
CA ALA A 168 4.24 12.85 4.38
C ALA A 168 5.69 12.42 4.13
N THR A 169 6.62 13.02 4.86
CA THR A 169 8.05 12.66 4.82
C THR A 169 8.59 12.42 6.23
N GLY A 170 9.47 11.43 6.41
CA GLY A 170 10.17 11.21 7.70
C GLY A 170 9.27 10.74 8.85
N SER A 171 7.99 10.47 8.59
CA SER A 171 7.00 10.19 9.64
C SER A 171 7.22 8.79 10.23
N GLN A 172 6.94 8.67 11.53
CA GLN A 172 7.20 7.47 12.31
C GLN A 172 5.91 6.97 12.93
N LEU A 173 5.52 5.75 12.58
CA LEU A 173 4.38 5.06 13.16
C LEU A 173 4.91 3.84 13.93
N THR A 174 4.98 3.95 15.25
CA THR A 174 5.64 2.97 16.12
C THR A 174 4.73 2.47 17.23
N ASP A 175 5.05 1.30 17.79
CA ASP A 175 4.38 0.70 18.95
C ASP A 175 2.88 0.42 18.79
N LEU A 176 2.47 0.14 17.56
CA LEU A 176 1.14 -0.31 17.20
C LEU A 176 1.04 -1.80 17.57
N GLY A 177 0.61 -2.06 18.81
CA GLY A 177 0.55 -3.39 19.43
C GLY A 177 -0.34 -4.39 18.69
N ALA A 178 -0.48 -5.60 19.24
CA ALA A 178 -1.40 -6.59 18.70
C ALA A 178 -2.85 -6.06 18.77
N GLY A 179 -3.59 -6.14 17.66
CA GLY A 179 -5.02 -5.81 17.63
C GLY A 179 -5.41 -4.43 17.09
N HIS A 180 -4.56 -3.75 16.33
CA HIS A 180 -5.02 -2.67 15.44
C HIS A 180 -5.71 -3.24 14.22
N GLY A 181 -6.83 -2.63 13.82
CA GLY A 181 -7.53 -3.02 12.60
C GLY A 181 -6.80 -2.55 11.34
N ALA A 182 -6.27 -1.33 11.36
CA ALA A 182 -5.64 -0.71 10.18
C ALA A 182 -4.53 0.30 10.54
N VAL A 183 -3.42 0.26 9.82
CA VAL A 183 -2.31 1.21 9.96
C VAL A 183 -1.79 1.56 8.58
N GLY A 184 -1.76 2.85 8.25
CA GLY A 184 -1.10 3.34 7.04
C GLY A 184 -0.14 4.48 7.33
N GLY A 185 0.89 4.67 6.52
CA GLY A 185 1.82 5.79 6.71
C GLY A 185 1.15 7.16 6.63
N LEU A 186 0.09 7.31 5.84
CA LEU A 186 -0.71 8.55 5.76
C LEU A 186 -2.09 8.38 6.38
N VAL A 187 -2.76 7.27 6.06
CA VAL A 187 -4.17 7.02 6.37
C VAL A 187 -4.32 5.65 7.03
N GLY A 188 -4.98 5.56 8.18
CA GLY A 188 -5.29 4.24 8.76
C GLY A 188 -6.27 3.47 7.90
N ARG A 189 -7.50 3.99 7.76
CA ARG A 189 -8.60 3.36 7.03
C ARG A 189 -9.33 4.34 6.11
N SER A 190 -9.72 3.86 4.94
CA SER A 190 -10.68 4.51 4.05
C SER A 190 -11.99 3.72 4.04
N ASN A 191 -13.11 4.40 4.25
CA ASN A 191 -14.46 3.88 4.07
C ASN A 191 -15.14 4.72 2.99
N GLU A 192 -15.10 4.26 1.74
CA GLU A 192 -15.68 4.95 0.57
C GLU A 192 -15.05 6.31 0.25
N GLY A 193 -13.90 6.63 0.86
CA GLY A 193 -13.20 7.88 0.62
C GLY A 193 -12.31 7.86 -0.62
N GLN A 194 -11.83 9.04 -1.01
CA GLN A 194 -10.89 9.20 -2.13
C GLN A 194 -9.52 9.68 -1.66
N ILE A 195 -8.46 9.10 -2.21
CA ILE A 195 -7.09 9.58 -2.03
C ILE A 195 -6.44 9.72 -3.40
N GLU A 196 -5.99 10.93 -3.73
CA GLU A 196 -5.41 11.23 -5.04
C GLU A 196 -4.08 11.98 -4.89
N ARG A 197 -3.12 11.69 -5.77
CA ARG A 197 -1.86 12.43 -5.91
C ARG A 197 -1.10 12.59 -4.58
N SER A 198 -1.21 11.61 -3.69
CA SER A 198 -0.67 11.68 -2.33
C SER A 198 0.54 10.77 -2.15
N SER A 199 1.41 11.08 -1.19
CA SER A 199 2.61 10.27 -1.00
C SER A 199 3.11 10.16 0.42
N VAL A 200 3.75 9.04 0.72
CA VAL A 200 4.58 8.87 1.94
C VAL A 200 5.99 8.46 1.51
N THR A 201 7.01 9.16 2.01
CA THR A 201 8.42 8.91 1.66
C THR A 201 9.33 8.97 2.88
N ALA A 202 10.42 8.20 2.87
CA ALA A 202 11.42 8.20 3.94
C ALA A 202 10.82 7.97 5.35
N SER A 203 9.69 7.27 5.42
CA SER A 203 8.97 6.98 6.66
C SER A 203 9.21 5.52 7.07
N THR A 204 9.04 5.23 8.36
CA THR A 204 9.08 3.86 8.88
C THR A 204 7.78 3.54 9.59
N LEU A 205 7.26 2.33 9.33
CA LEU A 205 6.07 1.80 9.97
C LEU A 205 6.44 0.49 10.67
N LYS A 206 6.26 0.45 12.00
CA LYS A 206 6.45 -0.75 12.81
C LYS A 206 5.13 -1.15 13.47
N ALA A 207 4.60 -2.31 13.12
CA ALA A 207 3.33 -2.80 13.64
C ALA A 207 3.40 -4.29 14.03
N LYS A 208 2.70 -4.69 15.09
CA LYS A 208 2.65 -6.08 15.54
C LYS A 208 1.43 -6.86 15.03
N GLY A 209 0.60 -6.31 14.15
CA GLY A 209 -0.69 -6.93 13.80
C GLY A 209 -1.54 -6.05 12.88
N GLY A 210 -2.65 -6.61 12.37
CA GLY A 210 -3.66 -5.87 11.60
C GLY A 210 -3.45 -5.78 10.09
N ARG A 211 -4.08 -4.77 9.48
CA ARG A 211 -3.90 -4.40 8.07
C ARG A 211 -2.90 -3.25 8.00
N VAL A 212 -1.72 -3.49 7.45
CA VAL A 212 -0.59 -2.57 7.52
C VAL A 212 -0.14 -2.17 6.11
N GLY A 213 -0.14 -0.88 5.78
CA GLY A 213 0.32 -0.39 4.49
C GLY A 213 1.24 0.82 4.56
N GLY A 214 2.10 0.99 3.57
CA GLY A 214 2.98 2.16 3.49
C GLY A 214 2.21 3.48 3.32
N LEU A 215 1.13 3.50 2.54
CA LEU A 215 0.23 4.66 2.42
C LEU A 215 -1.00 4.50 3.30
N ILE A 216 -1.72 3.38 3.14
CA ILE A 216 -3.02 3.12 3.75
C ILE A 216 -3.07 1.74 4.42
N GLY A 217 -3.66 1.62 5.60
CA GLY A 217 -3.88 0.30 6.21
C GLY A 217 -4.97 -0.50 5.52
N ASP A 218 -6.15 0.10 5.39
CA ASP A 218 -7.37 -0.57 4.96
C ASP A 218 -8.16 0.30 3.99
N ASN A 219 -8.32 -0.15 2.74
CA ASN A 219 -9.14 0.52 1.73
C ASN A 219 -10.45 -0.25 1.53
N ASN A 220 -11.55 0.21 2.13
CA ASN A 220 -12.86 -0.41 2.03
C ASN A 220 -13.81 0.50 1.25
N GLY A 221 -14.16 0.12 0.02
CA GLY A 221 -14.98 0.96 -0.88
C GLY A 221 -14.29 2.21 -1.44
N GLY A 222 -13.06 2.53 -1.00
CA GLY A 222 -12.38 3.77 -1.40
C GLY A 222 -11.68 3.70 -2.76
N PHE A 223 -11.48 4.85 -3.38
CA PHE A 223 -10.75 5.02 -4.65
C PHE A 223 -9.43 5.73 -4.40
N ILE A 224 -8.33 5.02 -4.61
CA ILE A 224 -6.97 5.54 -4.41
C ILE A 224 -6.24 5.56 -5.74
N SER A 225 -5.78 6.75 -6.14
CA SER A 225 -5.13 6.92 -7.43
C SER A 225 -3.91 7.83 -7.42
N GLU A 226 -3.02 7.61 -8.39
CA GLU A 226 -1.85 8.46 -8.66
C GLU A 226 -0.95 8.70 -7.43
N SER A 227 -0.90 7.72 -6.54
CA SER A 227 -0.31 7.86 -5.21
C SER A 227 0.89 6.92 -5.04
N ARG A 228 1.83 7.29 -4.16
CA ARG A 228 3.09 6.57 -3.99
C ARG A 228 3.47 6.34 -2.52
N ALA A 229 4.00 5.17 -2.22
CA ALA A 229 4.53 4.81 -0.91
C ALA A 229 5.99 4.35 -1.00
N GLU A 230 6.86 5.00 -0.23
CA GLU A 230 8.26 4.62 -0.04
C GLU A 230 8.52 4.56 1.47
N VAL A 231 8.01 3.48 2.07
CA VAL A 231 7.97 3.27 3.52
C VAL A 231 8.60 1.94 3.87
N ALA A 232 9.54 1.94 4.80
CA ALA A 232 10.05 0.70 5.37
C ALA A 232 8.99 0.11 6.31
N VAL A 233 8.36 -0.99 5.90
CA VAL A 233 7.30 -1.66 6.66
C VAL A 233 7.88 -2.85 7.41
N HIS A 234 7.80 -2.82 8.73
CA HIS A 234 8.25 -3.89 9.61
C HIS A 234 7.08 -4.45 10.42
N VAL A 235 6.84 -5.75 10.26
CA VAL A 235 5.75 -6.46 10.93
C VAL A 235 6.24 -7.72 11.64
N SER A 236 5.57 -8.13 12.73
CA SER A 236 6.05 -9.23 13.58
C SER A 236 5.00 -10.26 13.99
N ASP A 237 3.80 -10.23 13.41
CA ASP A 237 2.73 -11.20 13.68
C ASP A 237 1.85 -11.38 12.42
N ASN A 238 0.76 -12.15 12.53
CA ASN A 238 -0.22 -12.38 11.49
C ASN A 238 -0.90 -11.08 11.05
N VAL A 239 -0.68 -10.73 9.79
CA VAL A 239 -1.12 -9.46 9.21
C VAL A 239 -1.46 -9.59 7.74
N HIS A 240 -2.27 -8.65 7.26
CA HIS A 240 -2.21 -8.26 5.85
C HIS A 240 -1.27 -7.08 5.76
N ALA A 241 -0.05 -7.29 5.27
CA ALA A 241 0.94 -6.22 5.16
C ALA A 241 1.33 -6.00 3.70
N GLY A 242 1.27 -4.74 3.27
CA GLY A 242 1.72 -4.32 1.96
C GLY A 242 2.64 -3.10 2.01
N GLY A 243 3.50 -2.95 1.02
CA GLY A 243 4.31 -1.74 0.90
C GLY A 243 3.51 -0.48 0.55
N PHE A 244 2.25 -0.61 0.09
CA PHE A 244 1.34 0.51 -0.17
C PHE A 244 0.05 0.39 0.66
N ALA A 245 -0.65 -0.73 0.56
CA ALA A 245 -1.90 -1.00 1.26
C ALA A 245 -1.82 -2.27 2.12
N GLY A 246 -2.39 -2.29 3.32
CA GLY A 246 -2.53 -3.56 4.06
C GLY A 246 -3.57 -4.45 3.40
N TYR A 247 -4.78 -3.90 3.21
CA TYR A 247 -5.91 -4.59 2.61
C TYR A 247 -6.64 -3.68 1.64
N ASN A 248 -6.99 -4.23 0.47
CA ASN A 248 -7.93 -3.62 -0.47
C ASN A 248 -9.21 -4.45 -0.47
N GLY A 249 -10.20 -4.00 0.31
CA GLY A 249 -11.46 -4.68 0.55
C GLY A 249 -12.51 -4.42 -0.52
N ALA A 250 -13.68 -5.02 -0.33
CA ALA A 250 -14.80 -4.92 -1.26
C ALA A 250 -15.09 -3.47 -1.69
N GLY A 251 -15.32 -3.26 -2.99
CA GLY A 251 -15.52 -1.93 -3.59
C GLY A 251 -14.27 -1.06 -3.68
N GLY A 252 -13.14 -1.45 -3.06
CA GLY A 252 -11.90 -0.70 -3.09
C GLY A 252 -11.20 -0.75 -4.46
N THR A 253 -10.61 0.36 -4.87
CA THR A 253 -9.80 0.44 -6.10
C THR A 253 -8.46 1.10 -5.82
N LEU A 254 -7.38 0.42 -6.23
CA LEU A 254 -6.04 0.99 -6.32
C LEU A 254 -5.67 1.15 -7.80
N TYR A 255 -5.53 2.39 -8.26
CA TYR A 255 -5.31 2.70 -9.67
C TYR A 255 -4.08 3.57 -9.87
N ASN A 256 -3.12 3.15 -10.70
CA ASN A 256 -1.89 3.91 -10.93
C ASN A 256 -1.15 4.26 -9.62
N VAL A 257 -1.01 3.27 -8.73
CA VAL A 257 -0.30 3.42 -7.46
C VAL A 257 1.06 2.73 -7.50
N GLN A 258 2.00 3.22 -6.70
CA GLN A 258 3.37 2.70 -6.66
C GLN A 258 3.86 2.45 -5.23
N SER A 259 4.47 1.29 -4.99
CA SER A 259 5.27 1.04 -3.77
C SER A 259 6.74 0.83 -4.09
N ARG A 260 7.63 1.46 -3.32
CA ARG A 260 9.10 1.29 -3.39
C ARG A 260 9.73 0.81 -2.08
N GLY A 261 9.02 0.96 -0.96
CA GLY A 261 9.55 0.61 0.35
C GLY A 261 9.65 -0.90 0.57
N ALA A 262 10.67 -1.34 1.29
CA ALA A 262 10.84 -2.75 1.62
C ALA A 262 9.84 -3.18 2.71
N LEU A 263 9.38 -4.43 2.62
CA LEU A 263 8.57 -5.09 3.63
C LEU A 263 9.39 -6.20 4.29
N THR A 264 9.47 -6.16 5.62
CA THR A 264 10.10 -7.21 6.42
C THR A 264 9.15 -7.76 7.47
N HIS A 265 9.02 -9.08 7.53
CA HIS A 265 8.34 -9.81 8.59
C HIS A 265 9.33 -10.64 9.40
N SER A 266 9.25 -10.53 10.74
CA SER A 266 10.13 -11.23 11.69
C SER A 266 9.40 -12.07 12.75
N GLY A 267 8.10 -12.32 12.58
CA GLY A 267 7.31 -13.15 13.50
C GLY A 267 7.32 -14.64 13.12
N ASP A 268 6.86 -15.50 14.02
CA ASP A 268 6.73 -16.96 13.77
C ASP A 268 5.29 -17.42 13.56
N SER A 269 4.31 -16.52 13.71
CA SER A 269 2.90 -16.86 13.59
C SER A 269 2.50 -17.09 12.13
N GLY A 270 1.78 -18.17 11.85
CA GLY A 270 1.37 -18.54 10.48
C GLY A 270 0.01 -17.97 10.07
N ASN A 271 -0.22 -17.86 8.76
CA ASN A 271 -1.42 -17.32 8.07
C ASN A 271 -1.43 -15.81 7.71
N GLY A 272 -0.29 -15.13 7.76
CA GLY A 272 -0.14 -13.78 7.19
C GLY A 272 -0.15 -13.70 5.65
N HIS A 273 -0.52 -12.52 5.13
CA HIS A 273 -0.44 -12.15 3.71
C HIS A 273 0.47 -10.95 3.53
N PHE A 274 1.54 -11.12 2.75
CA PHE A 274 2.60 -10.13 2.57
C PHE A 274 2.78 -9.81 1.10
N GLY A 275 2.61 -8.55 0.71
CA GLY A 275 2.82 -8.10 -0.65
C GLY A 275 3.70 -6.87 -0.77
N GLY A 276 4.41 -6.70 -1.88
CA GLY A 276 5.15 -5.47 -2.12
C GLY A 276 4.23 -4.26 -2.34
N LEU A 277 3.03 -4.45 -2.90
CA LEU A 277 2.00 -3.41 -2.99
C LEU A 277 0.93 -3.58 -1.91
N VAL A 278 0.29 -4.76 -1.86
CA VAL A 278 -0.86 -5.02 -0.99
C VAL A 278 -0.71 -6.31 -0.21
N GLY A 279 -1.09 -6.35 1.08
CA GLY A 279 -1.16 -7.61 1.81
C GLY A 279 -2.20 -8.56 1.19
N ALA A 280 -3.46 -8.12 1.16
CA ALA A 280 -4.57 -8.87 0.55
C ALA A 280 -5.49 -7.99 -0.29
N ASN A 281 -5.91 -8.51 -1.45
CA ASN A 281 -6.80 -7.84 -2.39
C ASN A 281 -8.08 -8.65 -2.63
N ASP A 282 -9.23 -8.10 -2.24
CA ASP A 282 -10.56 -8.63 -2.56
C ASP A 282 -11.32 -7.78 -3.59
N ALA A 283 -10.68 -6.72 -4.11
CA ALA A 283 -11.28 -5.81 -5.09
C ALA A 283 -10.33 -5.52 -6.26
N ILE A 284 -10.17 -4.27 -6.68
CA ILE A 284 -9.48 -3.94 -7.95
C ILE A 284 -8.11 -3.32 -7.69
N ILE A 285 -7.10 -3.83 -8.40
CA ILE A 285 -5.80 -3.20 -8.56
C ILE A 285 -5.51 -3.11 -10.05
N ALA A 286 -5.25 -1.90 -10.53
CA ALA A 286 -4.98 -1.67 -11.94
C ALA A 286 -3.83 -0.68 -12.17
N GLN A 287 -3.06 -0.90 -13.23
CA GLN A 287 -2.00 0.03 -13.70
C GLN A 287 -0.95 0.35 -12.64
N SER A 288 -0.67 -0.58 -11.74
CA SER A 288 0.09 -0.31 -10.51
C SER A 288 1.41 -1.07 -10.46
N SER A 289 2.35 -0.61 -9.64
CA SER A 289 3.70 -1.19 -9.58
C SER A 289 4.25 -1.36 -8.17
N ALA A 290 4.95 -2.46 -7.94
CA ALA A 290 5.69 -2.74 -6.71
C ALA A 290 7.18 -2.97 -6.99
N PHE A 291 8.03 -2.18 -6.33
CA PHE A 291 9.49 -2.25 -6.49
C PHE A 291 10.21 -2.71 -5.22
N GLY A 292 9.56 -2.61 -4.06
CA GLY A 292 10.14 -2.97 -2.77
C GLY A 292 10.30 -4.48 -2.57
N ASN A 293 11.42 -4.88 -1.96
CA ASN A 293 11.66 -6.28 -1.60
C ASN A 293 10.70 -6.73 -0.49
N VAL A 294 10.31 -8.00 -0.52
CA VAL A 294 9.46 -8.64 0.49
C VAL A 294 10.22 -9.77 1.14
N HIS A 295 10.53 -9.62 2.43
CA HIS A 295 11.31 -10.59 3.20
C HIS A 295 10.53 -11.11 4.40
N VAL A 296 10.12 -12.38 4.35
CA VAL A 296 9.41 -13.06 5.45
C VAL A 296 10.33 -14.11 6.06
N GLN A 297 10.81 -13.86 7.28
CA GLN A 297 11.92 -14.60 7.90
C GLN A 297 11.54 -15.96 8.47
N SER A 298 10.37 -16.11 9.06
CA SER A 298 9.99 -17.32 9.78
C SER A 298 8.47 -17.42 9.89
N GLY A 299 7.99 -18.62 10.23
CA GLY A 299 6.59 -19.04 10.24
C GLY A 299 6.21 -19.94 9.05
N ALA A 300 5.01 -20.52 9.13
CA ALA A 300 4.47 -21.48 8.17
C ALA A 300 3.14 -21.00 7.59
N ALA A 301 2.78 -21.48 6.39
CA ALA A 301 1.50 -21.21 5.75
C ALA A 301 1.23 -19.73 5.42
N PHE A 302 2.27 -18.98 5.03
CA PHE A 302 2.08 -17.62 4.52
C PHE A 302 1.73 -17.56 3.05
N SER A 303 1.15 -16.43 2.63
CA SER A 303 1.11 -16.03 1.22
C SER A 303 1.97 -14.80 1.03
N VAL A 304 3.04 -14.94 0.25
CA VAL A 304 4.06 -13.90 0.04
C VAL A 304 4.16 -13.60 -1.46
N GLY A 305 3.95 -12.34 -1.85
CA GLY A 305 4.02 -11.92 -3.24
C GLY A 305 4.81 -10.63 -3.45
N GLY A 306 5.42 -10.46 -4.62
CA GLY A 306 6.07 -9.20 -4.97
C GLY A 306 5.10 -8.04 -5.16
N LEU A 307 3.85 -8.31 -5.54
CA LEU A 307 2.76 -7.34 -5.60
C LEU A 307 1.74 -7.58 -4.48
N ALA A 308 1.18 -8.79 -4.39
CA ALA A 308 0.10 -9.12 -3.46
C ALA A 308 0.39 -10.41 -2.69
N GLY A 309 0.17 -10.43 -1.38
CA GLY A 309 0.21 -11.69 -0.62
C GLY A 309 -0.93 -12.62 -1.07
N TYR A 310 -2.15 -12.12 -0.99
CA TYR A 310 -3.37 -12.82 -1.43
C TYR A 310 -4.17 -12.00 -2.44
N ASN A 311 -4.73 -12.66 -3.45
CA ASN A 311 -5.66 -12.06 -4.40
C ASN A 311 -6.96 -12.86 -4.50
N GLY A 312 -8.06 -12.32 -3.96
CA GLY A 312 -9.43 -12.74 -4.20
C GLY A 312 -10.16 -11.88 -5.25
N GLY A 313 -9.61 -10.71 -5.60
CA GLY A 313 -10.18 -9.75 -6.54
C GLY A 313 -9.59 -9.82 -7.96
N THR A 314 -9.50 -8.65 -8.61
CA THR A 314 -8.90 -8.49 -9.94
C THR A 314 -7.62 -7.67 -9.86
N ILE A 315 -6.56 -8.20 -10.47
CA ILE A 315 -5.28 -7.51 -10.67
C ILE A 315 -5.04 -7.42 -12.18
N ASP A 316 -4.91 -6.21 -12.71
CA ASP A 316 -4.77 -5.96 -14.15
C ASP A 316 -3.68 -4.95 -14.49
N ASN A 317 -2.88 -5.24 -15.50
CA ASN A 317 -1.81 -4.36 -15.99
C ASN A 317 -0.87 -3.88 -14.87
N VAL A 318 -0.15 -4.82 -14.26
CA VAL A 318 0.72 -4.55 -13.10
C VAL A 318 2.14 -5.05 -13.29
N THR A 319 3.07 -4.47 -12.55
CA THR A 319 4.47 -4.95 -12.51
C THR A 319 4.97 -5.09 -11.07
N ALA A 320 5.63 -6.21 -10.77
CA ALA A 320 6.44 -6.35 -9.55
C ALA A 320 7.90 -6.64 -9.88
N SER A 321 8.83 -5.93 -9.23
CA SER A 321 10.27 -6.13 -9.43
C SER A 321 11.06 -6.42 -8.16
N GLY A 322 10.45 -6.26 -6.98
CA GLY A 322 11.11 -6.56 -5.71
C GLY A 322 11.40 -8.06 -5.56
N HIS A 323 12.53 -8.39 -4.95
CA HIS A 323 12.85 -9.77 -4.59
C HIS A 323 11.91 -10.26 -3.49
N VAL A 324 11.53 -11.53 -3.57
CA VAL A 324 10.56 -12.15 -2.66
C VAL A 324 11.19 -13.35 -1.98
N SER A 325 11.16 -13.37 -0.65
CA SER A 325 11.54 -14.54 0.12
C SER A 325 10.49 -14.88 1.18
N GLY A 326 10.10 -16.15 1.24
CA GLY A 326 9.12 -16.65 2.20
C GLY A 326 9.63 -17.79 3.08
N GLY A 327 8.95 -17.99 4.21
CA GLY A 327 9.25 -19.04 5.19
C GLY A 327 8.88 -20.45 4.72
N HIS A 328 8.89 -21.40 5.67
CA HIS A 328 8.55 -22.80 5.39
C HIS A 328 7.07 -22.94 5.02
N ASN A 329 6.71 -23.99 4.27
CA ASN A 329 5.32 -24.34 3.96
C ASN A 329 4.46 -23.15 3.49
N SER A 330 5.03 -22.25 2.70
CA SER A 330 4.40 -20.99 2.30
C SER A 330 4.16 -20.94 0.79
N ALA A 331 3.14 -20.20 0.36
CA ALA A 331 2.88 -19.87 -1.03
C ALA A 331 3.62 -18.58 -1.40
N ILE A 332 4.60 -18.68 -2.29
CA ILE A 332 5.56 -17.60 -2.56
C ILE A 332 5.58 -17.34 -4.06
N GLY A 333 5.16 -16.16 -4.47
CA GLY A 333 5.09 -15.74 -5.87
C GLY A 333 5.90 -14.48 -6.15
N GLY A 334 6.48 -14.37 -7.34
CA GLY A 334 7.12 -13.11 -7.77
C GLY A 334 6.13 -11.97 -7.94
N LEU A 335 4.85 -12.28 -8.19
CA LEU A 335 3.75 -11.32 -8.20
C LEU A 335 2.75 -11.58 -7.07
N VAL A 336 2.17 -12.79 -6.99
CA VAL A 336 1.09 -13.11 -6.03
C VAL A 336 1.43 -14.37 -5.23
N GLY A 337 1.32 -14.34 -3.91
CA GLY A 337 1.50 -15.54 -3.10
C GLY A 337 0.41 -16.58 -3.40
N TYR A 338 -0.85 -16.23 -3.14
CA TYR A 338 -2.03 -17.06 -3.40
C TYR A 338 -3.04 -16.32 -4.28
N ASN A 339 -3.32 -16.87 -5.46
CA ASN A 339 -4.29 -16.31 -6.40
C ASN A 339 -5.59 -17.12 -6.41
N ASN A 340 -6.66 -16.54 -5.87
CA ASN A 340 -8.03 -17.05 -5.93
C ASN A 340 -8.92 -16.28 -6.93
N GLY A 341 -8.49 -15.07 -7.31
CA GLY A 341 -9.20 -14.17 -8.21
C GLY A 341 -8.70 -14.20 -9.65
N LYS A 342 -8.65 -13.02 -10.26
CA LYS A 342 -8.21 -12.82 -11.65
C LYS A 342 -6.88 -12.08 -11.69
N LEU A 343 -5.98 -12.59 -12.51
CA LEU A 343 -4.72 -11.92 -12.86
C LEU A 343 -4.64 -11.74 -14.36
N MET A 344 -4.50 -10.49 -14.81
CA MET A 344 -4.46 -10.13 -16.23
C MET A 344 -3.26 -9.22 -16.52
N GLN A 345 -2.56 -9.47 -17.62
CA GLN A 345 -1.53 -8.56 -18.16
C GLN A 345 -0.48 -8.17 -17.11
N ALA A 346 0.10 -9.15 -16.42
CA ALA A 346 0.96 -8.89 -15.28
C ALA A 346 2.40 -9.37 -15.48
N GLU A 347 3.36 -8.62 -14.94
CA GLU A 347 4.79 -8.92 -15.08
C GLU A 347 5.49 -9.03 -13.71
N ALA A 348 6.17 -10.15 -13.47
CA ALA A 348 7.04 -10.37 -12.30
C ALA A 348 8.51 -10.42 -12.73
N LYS A 349 9.35 -9.56 -12.15
CA LYS A 349 10.79 -9.45 -12.46
C LYS A 349 11.69 -9.88 -11.32
N GLY A 350 11.21 -9.80 -10.08
CA GLY A 350 12.00 -10.13 -8.89
C GLY A 350 12.22 -11.63 -8.73
N ASN A 351 13.42 -12.01 -8.27
CA ASN A 351 13.72 -13.40 -7.92
C ASN A 351 12.94 -13.84 -6.69
N VAL A 352 12.59 -15.12 -6.65
CA VAL A 352 11.75 -15.73 -5.63
C VAL A 352 12.50 -16.88 -4.94
N SER A 353 12.57 -16.84 -3.62
CA SER A 353 13.16 -17.90 -2.80
C SER A 353 12.19 -18.39 -1.72
N GLY A 354 11.86 -19.67 -1.74
CA GLY A 354 11.10 -20.33 -0.68
C GLY A 354 11.93 -21.35 0.08
N ARG A 355 11.59 -21.52 1.35
CA ARG A 355 12.14 -22.58 2.20
C ARG A 355 11.40 -23.90 2.01
N ASP A 356 11.75 -24.87 2.84
CA ASP A 356 11.20 -26.22 2.80
C ASP A 356 9.67 -26.25 2.72
N TRP A 357 9.14 -27.21 1.97
CA TRP A 357 7.71 -27.42 1.70
C TRP A 357 6.99 -26.25 1.04
N GLY A 358 7.73 -25.27 0.49
CA GLY A 358 7.15 -24.10 -0.17
C GLY A 358 6.53 -24.40 -1.53
N ASP A 359 5.48 -23.64 -1.85
CA ASP A 359 4.90 -23.52 -3.19
C ASP A 359 5.47 -22.26 -3.84
N VAL A 360 6.49 -22.41 -4.67
CA VAL A 360 7.30 -21.30 -5.19
C VAL A 360 7.07 -21.12 -6.68
N GLY A 361 6.48 -20.00 -7.08
CA GLY A 361 6.35 -19.64 -8.49
C GLY A 361 7.04 -18.33 -8.81
N ALA A 362 7.70 -18.22 -9.96
CA ALA A 362 8.25 -16.93 -10.37
C ALA A 362 7.15 -15.88 -10.68
N LEU A 363 5.89 -16.30 -10.89
CA LEU A 363 4.72 -15.42 -10.93
C LEU A 363 3.80 -15.61 -9.71
N VAL A 364 3.29 -16.83 -9.50
CA VAL A 364 2.30 -17.13 -8.46
C VAL A 364 2.75 -18.33 -7.62
N GLY A 365 2.67 -18.25 -6.29
CA GLY A 365 2.93 -19.43 -5.45
C GLY A 365 1.91 -20.53 -5.68
N VAL A 366 0.64 -20.22 -5.37
CA VAL A 366 -0.51 -21.12 -5.60
C VAL A 366 -1.58 -20.44 -6.44
N ASN A 367 -1.99 -21.09 -7.53
CA ASN A 367 -3.08 -20.62 -8.38
C ASN A 367 -4.33 -21.50 -8.20
N ARG A 368 -5.42 -20.88 -7.76
CA ARG A 368 -6.79 -21.42 -7.70
C ARG A 368 -7.74 -20.69 -8.66
N GLY A 369 -7.43 -19.44 -8.99
CA GLY A 369 -8.17 -18.59 -9.92
C GLY A 369 -7.60 -18.62 -11.34
N THR A 370 -7.65 -17.47 -12.02
CA THR A 370 -7.23 -17.34 -13.42
C THR A 370 -5.97 -16.49 -13.55
N ILE A 371 -5.09 -16.91 -14.45
CA ILE A 371 -3.92 -16.16 -14.90
C ILE A 371 -4.03 -16.01 -16.41
N HIS A 372 -4.07 -14.77 -16.90
CA HIS A 372 -4.20 -14.45 -18.31
C HIS A 372 -3.10 -13.49 -18.76
N GLN A 373 -2.33 -13.89 -19.78
CA GLN A 373 -1.30 -13.06 -20.41
C GLN A 373 -0.28 -12.48 -19.41
N ALA A 374 0.31 -13.35 -18.59
CA ALA A 374 1.27 -12.96 -17.57
C ALA A 374 2.70 -13.42 -17.89
N VAL A 375 3.68 -12.63 -17.45
CA VAL A 375 5.11 -12.86 -17.74
C VAL A 375 5.90 -12.96 -16.44
N ALA A 376 6.66 -14.04 -16.29
CA ALA A 376 7.60 -14.24 -15.20
C ALA A 376 9.04 -14.19 -15.72
N ARG A 377 9.82 -13.22 -15.24
CA ARG A 377 11.24 -13.05 -15.59
C ARG A 377 12.20 -13.43 -14.46
N GLY A 378 11.76 -13.27 -13.21
CA GLY A 378 12.58 -13.64 -12.05
C GLY A 378 12.80 -15.14 -11.96
N SER A 379 13.88 -15.56 -11.31
CA SER A 379 14.10 -16.98 -11.00
C SER A 379 13.21 -17.45 -9.85
N ALA A 380 12.93 -18.75 -9.80
CA ALA A 380 12.24 -19.41 -8.70
C ALA A 380 13.12 -20.49 -8.08
N ARG A 381 13.32 -20.42 -6.76
CA ARG A 381 14.11 -21.39 -6.00
C ARG A 381 13.35 -21.87 -4.77
N GLY A 382 13.23 -23.19 -4.63
CA GLY A 382 12.75 -23.85 -3.42
C GLY A 382 13.86 -24.63 -2.69
N GLU A 383 13.59 -25.06 -1.46
CA GLU A 383 14.48 -25.92 -0.69
C GLU A 383 13.92 -27.37 -0.63
N PHE A 384 13.90 -28.02 0.52
CA PHE A 384 13.47 -29.42 0.67
C PHE A 384 11.98 -29.58 0.35
N LYS A 385 11.61 -30.62 -0.43
CA LYS A 385 10.20 -30.97 -0.74
C LYS A 385 9.34 -29.80 -1.26
N SER A 386 9.95 -28.82 -1.91
CA SER A 386 9.24 -27.67 -2.46
C SER A 386 8.64 -28.00 -3.84
N ARG A 387 7.55 -27.33 -4.21
CA ARG A 387 6.99 -27.33 -5.56
C ARG A 387 7.35 -26.03 -6.24
N VAL A 388 8.17 -26.08 -7.28
CA VAL A 388 8.75 -24.89 -7.90
C VAL A 388 8.38 -24.83 -9.38
N GLY A 389 7.79 -23.72 -9.81
CA GLY A 389 7.43 -23.51 -11.21
C GLY A 389 7.82 -22.13 -11.75
N GLY A 390 8.01 -22.04 -13.06
CA GLY A 390 8.33 -20.75 -13.69
C GLY A 390 7.14 -19.80 -13.78
N LEU A 391 5.90 -20.29 -13.76
CA LEU A 391 4.70 -19.47 -13.55
C LEU A 391 4.10 -19.76 -12.18
N ALA A 392 3.75 -21.01 -11.91
CA ALA A 392 3.05 -21.40 -10.68
C ALA A 392 3.83 -22.45 -9.88
N GLY A 393 3.98 -22.28 -8.57
CA GLY A 393 4.43 -23.38 -7.70
C GLY A 393 3.44 -24.54 -7.79
N ARG A 394 2.15 -24.24 -7.62
CA ARG A 394 1.05 -25.19 -7.79
C ARG A 394 -0.14 -24.55 -8.51
N ASN A 395 -0.65 -25.20 -9.55
CA ASN A 395 -1.90 -24.87 -10.21
C ASN A 395 -2.97 -25.89 -9.79
N LEU A 396 -3.95 -25.47 -8.99
CA LEU A 396 -4.97 -26.34 -8.42
C LEU A 396 -6.05 -26.71 -9.44
N VAL A 397 -6.96 -27.62 -9.08
CA VAL A 397 -8.02 -28.16 -9.96
C VAL A 397 -8.87 -27.08 -10.63
N THR A 398 -9.16 -25.97 -9.93
CA THR A 398 -9.92 -24.84 -10.48
C THR A 398 -9.04 -23.78 -11.13
N GLY A 399 -7.72 -23.94 -11.06
CA GLY A 399 -6.74 -22.99 -11.54
C GLY A 399 -6.56 -23.05 -13.05
N GLU A 400 -6.58 -21.89 -13.69
CA GLU A 400 -6.32 -21.73 -15.12
C GLU A 400 -5.10 -20.82 -15.35
N ILE A 401 -4.23 -21.26 -16.25
CA ILE A 401 -3.12 -20.45 -16.78
C ILE A 401 -3.26 -20.40 -18.31
N MET A 402 -3.53 -19.21 -18.83
CA MET A 402 -3.73 -18.93 -20.25
C MET A 402 -2.74 -17.87 -20.73
N GLY A 403 -1.99 -18.15 -21.80
CA GLY A 403 -1.12 -17.14 -22.40
C GLY A 403 0.09 -16.74 -21.55
N GLY A 404 0.51 -17.56 -20.58
CA GLY A 404 1.60 -17.25 -19.67
C GLY A 404 2.99 -17.51 -20.29
N SER A 405 4.01 -16.76 -19.87
CA SER A 405 5.40 -16.95 -20.31
C SER A 405 6.39 -16.92 -19.14
N ALA A 406 7.20 -17.96 -18.99
CA ALA A 406 8.24 -18.05 -17.97
C ALA A 406 9.65 -18.01 -18.58
N TYR A 407 10.53 -17.16 -18.04
CA TYR A 407 11.90 -16.96 -18.52
C TYR A 407 12.98 -17.25 -17.47
N GLY A 408 12.68 -17.02 -16.19
CA GLY A 408 13.67 -17.19 -15.13
C GLY A 408 13.89 -18.65 -14.73
N GLU A 409 15.13 -18.97 -14.35
CA GLU A 409 15.55 -20.30 -13.94
C GLU A 409 14.68 -20.85 -12.80
N VAL A 410 14.37 -22.15 -12.88
CA VAL A 410 13.70 -22.92 -11.84
C VAL A 410 14.71 -23.86 -11.19
N SER A 411 14.85 -23.80 -9.87
CA SER A 411 15.74 -24.67 -9.09
C SER A 411 15.12 -25.11 -7.77
N GLY A 412 15.60 -26.21 -7.21
CA GLY A 412 15.10 -26.72 -5.93
C GLY A 412 16.08 -27.61 -5.18
N GLY A 413 15.76 -27.88 -3.91
CA GLY A 413 16.51 -28.80 -3.05
C GLY A 413 16.12 -30.26 -3.21
N LEU A 414 16.45 -31.08 -2.21
CA LEU A 414 16.11 -32.50 -2.14
C LEU A 414 14.59 -32.72 -2.17
N PHE A 415 14.10 -33.67 -2.97
CA PHE A 415 12.69 -34.03 -3.12
C PHE A 415 11.80 -32.91 -3.66
N ALA A 416 12.38 -31.88 -4.26
CA ALA A 416 11.63 -30.84 -4.92
C ALA A 416 10.97 -31.35 -6.22
N THR A 417 9.82 -30.77 -6.54
CA THR A 417 9.09 -30.98 -7.80
C THR A 417 9.23 -29.74 -8.65
N LEU A 418 9.86 -29.84 -9.83
CA LEU A 418 10.28 -28.69 -10.64
C LEU A 418 9.63 -28.72 -12.03
N GLY A 419 9.01 -27.61 -12.44
CA GLY A 419 8.50 -27.49 -13.81
C GLY A 419 8.75 -26.13 -14.46
N GLY A 420 8.93 -26.13 -15.77
CA GLY A 420 9.15 -24.89 -16.53
C GLY A 420 7.99 -23.89 -16.40
N LEU A 421 6.75 -24.37 -16.42
CA LEU A 421 5.54 -23.58 -16.15
C LEU A 421 4.99 -23.80 -14.74
N ALA A 422 4.81 -25.06 -14.32
CA ALA A 422 4.20 -25.38 -13.03
C ALA A 422 5.00 -26.43 -12.26
N GLY A 423 5.23 -26.24 -10.97
CA GLY A 423 5.75 -27.31 -10.12
C GLY A 423 4.79 -28.51 -10.13
N GLU A 424 3.55 -28.26 -9.70
CA GLU A 424 2.45 -29.22 -9.77
C GLU A 424 1.26 -28.61 -10.54
N ASN A 425 0.71 -29.34 -11.50
CA ASN A 425 -0.49 -28.96 -12.24
C ASN A 425 -1.61 -29.98 -12.06
N ALA A 426 -2.71 -29.56 -11.43
CA ALA A 426 -3.98 -30.27 -11.37
C ALA A 426 -5.09 -29.57 -12.16
N GLY A 427 -4.86 -28.32 -12.61
CA GLY A 427 -5.82 -27.51 -13.35
C GLY A 427 -5.56 -27.50 -14.85
N LEU A 428 -5.88 -26.37 -15.48
CA LEU A 428 -5.71 -26.15 -16.92
C LEU A 428 -4.54 -25.20 -17.18
N ILE A 429 -3.64 -25.61 -18.06
CA ILE A 429 -2.61 -24.74 -18.65
C ILE A 429 -2.77 -24.78 -20.15
N HIS A 430 -2.93 -23.62 -20.79
CA HIS A 430 -2.99 -23.58 -22.24
C HIS A 430 -2.35 -22.33 -22.83
N GLN A 431 -1.90 -22.44 -24.08
CA GLN A 431 -1.29 -21.33 -24.83
C GLN A 431 -0.10 -20.68 -24.09
N SER A 432 0.61 -21.45 -23.27
CA SER A 432 1.64 -20.96 -22.34
C SER A 432 3.01 -21.52 -22.65
N HIS A 433 4.07 -20.75 -22.39
CA HIS A 433 5.42 -21.03 -22.88
C HIS A 433 6.48 -21.00 -21.78
N ALA A 434 7.21 -22.11 -21.62
CA ALA A 434 8.42 -22.17 -20.80
C ALA A 434 9.63 -21.88 -21.69
N ARG A 435 10.37 -20.82 -21.37
CA ARG A 435 11.65 -20.43 -22.01
C ARG A 435 12.79 -20.39 -20.99
N ASN A 436 12.55 -20.96 -19.81
CA ASN A 436 13.50 -21.04 -18.71
C ASN A 436 14.28 -22.36 -18.71
N SER A 437 15.37 -22.37 -17.95
CA SER A 437 16.07 -23.59 -17.56
C SER A 437 15.48 -24.16 -16.27
N VAL A 438 15.37 -25.50 -16.21
CA VAL A 438 15.11 -26.24 -14.96
C VAL A 438 16.44 -26.83 -14.50
N ASN A 439 17.09 -26.17 -13.54
CA ASN A 439 18.42 -26.54 -13.08
C ASN A 439 18.36 -27.66 -12.04
N HIS A 440 19.15 -28.70 -12.28
CA HIS A 440 19.30 -29.84 -11.39
C HIS A 440 20.79 -30.25 -11.26
N PRO A 441 21.40 -30.14 -10.08
CA PRO A 441 22.72 -30.69 -9.84
C PRO A 441 22.74 -32.22 -10.06
N TRP A 442 23.84 -32.75 -10.61
CA TRP A 442 23.98 -34.17 -10.95
C TRP A 442 23.79 -35.12 -9.76
N TRP A 443 24.09 -34.68 -8.54
CA TRP A 443 23.94 -35.45 -7.30
C TRP A 443 22.50 -35.49 -6.76
N LEU A 444 21.57 -34.71 -7.33
CA LEU A 444 20.14 -34.71 -6.97
C LEU A 444 19.27 -35.53 -7.95
N TRP A 445 19.89 -36.20 -8.92
CA TRP A 445 19.21 -36.75 -10.10
C TRP A 445 18.06 -37.73 -9.79
N LEU A 446 18.21 -38.58 -8.77
CA LEU A 446 17.22 -39.58 -8.38
C LEU A 446 16.26 -39.08 -7.29
N LEU A 447 16.46 -37.86 -6.79
CA LEU A 447 15.78 -37.33 -5.62
C LEU A 447 14.90 -36.13 -5.97
N GLN A 448 14.67 -35.82 -7.25
CA GLN A 448 13.80 -34.74 -7.70
C GLN A 448 12.83 -35.23 -8.77
N THR A 449 11.62 -34.69 -8.77
CA THR A 449 10.65 -34.88 -9.86
C THR A 449 10.69 -33.65 -10.76
N ARG A 450 10.77 -33.82 -12.08
CA ARG A 450 10.92 -32.69 -13.00
C ARG A 450 10.30 -32.89 -14.36
N GLY A 451 9.89 -31.79 -14.99
CA GLY A 451 9.48 -31.78 -16.38
C GLY A 451 9.66 -30.42 -17.05
N PRO A 452 9.79 -30.38 -18.38
CA PRO A 452 10.00 -29.14 -19.12
C PRO A 452 8.81 -28.18 -19.03
N VAL A 453 7.60 -28.71 -18.79
CA VAL A 453 6.37 -27.93 -18.63
C VAL A 453 5.87 -28.02 -17.20
N ALA A 454 5.58 -29.23 -16.71
CA ALA A 454 5.15 -29.45 -15.34
C ALA A 454 6.04 -30.51 -14.66
N GLY A 455 6.36 -30.30 -13.38
CA GLY A 455 7.08 -31.30 -12.59
C GLY A 455 6.20 -32.50 -12.25
N HIS A 456 4.94 -32.25 -11.90
CA HIS A 456 3.89 -33.25 -11.76
C HIS A 456 2.62 -32.75 -12.45
N ASN A 457 1.96 -33.59 -13.25
CA ASN A 457 0.73 -33.23 -13.95
C ASN A 457 -0.37 -34.27 -13.74
N SER A 458 -1.46 -33.84 -13.13
CA SER A 458 -2.75 -34.55 -13.04
C SER A 458 -3.89 -33.80 -13.74
N GLY A 459 -3.60 -32.60 -14.28
CA GLY A 459 -4.52 -31.76 -15.03
C GLY A 459 -4.32 -31.83 -16.55
N THR A 460 -4.74 -30.78 -17.25
CA THR A 460 -4.72 -30.68 -18.73
C THR A 460 -3.73 -29.61 -19.20
N ILE A 461 -2.98 -29.91 -20.27
CA ILE A 461 -2.02 -28.99 -20.90
C ILE A 461 -2.17 -29.07 -22.43
N TRP A 462 -2.35 -27.93 -23.13
CA TRP A 462 -2.32 -27.86 -24.60
C TRP A 462 -1.88 -26.52 -25.19
#